data_AF-A0A737C728-F1
#
_entry.id   AF-A0A737C728-F1
#
_cell.length_a   1.000
_cell.length_b   1.000
_cell.length_c   1.000
_cell.angle_alpha   90.00
_cell.angle_beta   90.00
_cell.angle_gamma   90.00
#
_symmetry.space_group_name_H-M   'P 1'
#
loop_
_entity.id
_entity.type
_entity.pdbx_description
1 polymer ?
#
loop_
_entity_poly.entity_id
_entity_poly.type
_entity_poly.pdbx_seq_one_letter_code
_entity_poly.pdbx_strand_id
1 'polypeptide(L)' 'ITAELANGQVYVLSSAWLHGEANHNAEEGTVDLEFHGEEGDYQ' A
#
# COMPACT_ATOMS: atom_id res chain seq x y z
N ILE A 1 -7.33 0.41 -0.18
CA ILE A 1 -6.21 -0.42 -0.70
C ILE A 1 -6.43 -1.84 -0.22
N THR A 2 -6.29 -2.84 -1.09
CA THR A 2 -6.38 -4.26 -0.71
C THR A 2 -5.06 -4.93 -1.04
N ALA A 3 -4.44 -5.57 -0.04
CA ALA A 3 -3.17 -6.27 -0.16
C ALA A 3 -3.36 -7.74 0.19
N GLU A 4 -3.02 -8.62 -0.75
CA GLU A 4 -2.90 -10.05 -0.51
C GLU A 4 -1.46 -10.36 -0.09
N LEU A 5 -1.29 -10.94 1.08
CA LEU A 5 0.00 -11.29 1.64
C LEU A 5 0.43 -12.68 1.15
N ALA A 6 1.74 -12.93 1.10
CA ALA A 6 2.30 -14.20 0.63
C ALA A 6 1.82 -15.44 1.42
N ASN A 7 1.30 -15.25 2.63
CA ASN A 7 0.70 -16.31 3.44
C ASN A 7 -0.80 -16.54 3.15
N GLY A 8 -1.35 -15.88 2.14
CA GLY A 8 -2.75 -15.99 1.70
C GLY A 8 -3.74 -15.14 2.49
N GLN A 9 -3.29 -14.34 3.46
CA GLN A 9 -4.16 -13.41 4.18
C GLN A 9 -4.40 -12.15 3.35
N VAL A 10 -5.59 -11.56 3.49
CA VAL A 10 -5.93 -10.30 2.82
C VAL A 10 -6.06 -9.20 3.86
N TYR A 11 -5.46 -8.05 3.60
CA TYR A 11 -5.61 -6.85 4.42
C TYR A 11 -6.21 -5.72 3.59
N VAL A 12 -7.23 -5.05 4.15
CA VAL A 12 -7.96 -3.98 3.48
C VAL A 12 -7.86 -2.70 4.29
N LEU A 13 -7.30 -1.65 3.69
CA LEU A 13 -7.37 -0.27 4.18
C LEU A 13 -8.52 0.46 3.51
N SER A 14 -9.46 0.96 4.32
CA SER A 14 -10.61 1.78 3.93
C SER A 14 -10.29 3.28 4.08
N SER A 15 -10.99 4.12 3.31
CA SER A 15 -10.74 5.56 3.25
C SER A 15 -9.25 5.91 3.03
N ALA A 16 -8.55 5.13 2.20
CA ALA A 16 -7.11 5.20 2.08
C ALA A 16 -6.63 6.28 1.08
N TRP A 17 -5.50 6.94 1.38
CA TRP A 17 -4.84 7.92 0.53
C TRP A 17 -3.33 7.68 0.46
N LEU A 18 -2.69 8.22 -0.59
CA LEU A 18 -1.23 8.23 -0.71
C LEU A 18 -0.64 9.19 0.33
N HIS A 19 0.21 8.67 1.20
CA HIS A 19 0.96 9.45 2.15
C HIS A 19 2.27 9.93 1.52
N GLY A 20 2.53 11.23 1.59
CA GLY A 20 3.74 11.83 1.03
C GLY A 20 3.78 11.84 -0.50
N GLU A 21 4.98 11.79 -1.06
CA GLU A 21 5.23 11.80 -2.50
C GLU A 21 5.65 10.40 -2.97
N ALA A 22 5.35 10.08 -4.23
CA ALA A 22 5.87 8.88 -4.87
C ALA A 22 7.38 9.01 -5.06
N ASN A 23 8.16 8.08 -4.51
CA ASN A 23 9.61 8.12 -4.63
C ASN A 23 10.05 7.25 -5.81
N HIS A 24 10.59 7.87 -6.85
CA HIS A 24 10.97 7.21 -8.09
C HIS A 24 12.45 6.83 -8.09
N ASN A 25 12.75 5.54 -8.21
CA ASN A 25 14.10 5.06 -8.48
C ASN A 25 14.23 4.64 -9.96
N ALA A 26 14.82 5.53 -10.76
CA ALA A 26 14.99 5.30 -12.20
C ALA A 26 16.02 4.21 -12.54
N GLU A 27 17.01 3.95 -11.67
CA GLU A 27 18.02 2.92 -11.89
C GLU A 27 17.45 1.52 -11.73
N GLU A 28 16.57 1.34 -10.74
CA GLU A 28 15.90 0.07 -10.47
C GLU A 28 14.57 -0.08 -11.25
N GLY A 29 14.06 1.02 -11.82
CA GLY A 29 12.77 1.03 -12.54
C GLY A 29 11.57 0.87 -11.61
N THR A 30 11.70 1.30 -10.35
CA THR A 30 10.72 1.12 -9.28
C THR A 30 10.20 2.45 -8.75
N VAL A 31 9.04 2.41 -8.09
CA VAL A 31 8.46 3.55 -7.39
C VAL A 31 7.97 3.06 -6.03
N ASP A 32 8.43 3.71 -4.97
CA ASP A 32 7.96 3.45 -3.61
C ASP A 32 6.74 4.33 -3.32
N LEU A 33 5.68 3.69 -2.83
CA LEU A 33 4.40 4.32 -2.49
C LEU A 33 4.00 3.92 -1.07
N GLU A 34 3.62 4.89 -0.25
CA GLU A 34 3.10 4.65 1.10
C GLU A 34 1.63 5.04 1.17
N PHE A 35 0.78 4.15 1.67
CA PHE A 35 -0.66 4.42 1.79
C PHE A 35 -1.08 4.38 3.26
N HIS A 36 -1.82 5.41 3.68
CA HIS A 36 -2.50 5.45 4.97
C HIS A 36 -4.00 5.29 4.76
N GLY A 37 -4.73 4.89 5.80
CA GLY A 37 -6.19 4.83 5.79
C GLY A 37 -6.73 5.01 7.19
N GLU A 38 -8.04 5.27 7.29
CA GLU A 38 -8.68 5.51 8.59
C GLU A 38 -9.03 4.20 9.30
N GLU A 39 -9.33 3.15 8.55
CA GLU A 39 -9.71 1.83 9.06
C GLU A 39 -8.98 0.74 8.28
N GLY A 40 -8.61 -0.34 8.97
CA GLY A 40 -7.82 -1.41 8.39
C GLY A 40 -8.11 -2.77 9.01
N ASP A 41 -8.55 -3.72 8.20
CA ASP A 41 -9.04 -5.03 8.65
C ASP A 41 -8.46 -6.20 7.84
N TYR A 42 -8.34 -7.35 8.50
CA TYR A 42 -8.00 -8.62 7.84
C TYR A 42 -9.27 -9.32 7.35
N GLN A 43 -9.20 -9.94 6.16
CA GLN A 43 -10.23 -10.82 5.59
C GLN A 43 -9.74 -12.26 5.45
#